data_AF-A0A1U9ZYC5-F1
#
_entry.id   AF-A0A1U9ZYC5-F1
#
_cell.length_a   1.000
_cell.length_b   1.000
_cell.length_c   1.000
_cell.angle_alpha   90.00
_cell.angle_beta   90.00
_cell.angle_gamma   90.00
#
_symmetry.space_group_name_H-M   'P 1'
#
loop_
_entity.id
_entity.type
_entity.pdbx_description
1 polymer ?
#
loop_
_entity_poly.entity_id
_entity_poly.type
_entity_poly.pdbx_seq_one_letter_code
_entity_poly.pdbx_strand_id
1 'polypeptide(L)'
;MHTELFTLAQFARRVGISEGRARALWGQAGRLPRPDRTDADGRPLWQAATIDRWCRQVGRPVPEEAVGPWSWPDAIEPAPVVFNGEVTARTRWHEPCRVHLIVWDTPSGHMVQATPFTTEWVEDRDAARAAAQVLQPPFWQDAIIIVPPTGSFGASEGYDLYNLDAYRLRPGSARTQPVRRGLLALLKADVDDEAGPPDPNAVEAEPVGLPLAEDIQRVIGRPIPIWLDGSFTPETARRLQAFGPDAPFTIPDTVTAWPATRDRLTAAREWGLPERFPQAYALLARDARATFADVQRHHAQQKERGQGWYLAARPARPDWPVALEQSASTAAQLPPDLEAAAEELPQLRAIEAPMPYRDVVAEALYEASRELASLLRTEKPEVVFATTVRHSFTAAGPVVEQWRHTLTELTPEELAALRGTRRFARLLTIDPSPRTEEAFGYIQQADAQVSAVWRDHAGRLVVEFDSDYRSHGTEIAAEWPIGLPDGWTDATVIAADPQASTSAFALTPMPDGNVRVDPLPNPGDEPGYTWGYRGGGPTTFYQALVRCALGMWASRDDWLARMWPIGLANRSELWKFISTAPQGAPLRLPWPQVQAWAQQDQAYAQTVLPDNDLKDR
;
A
#
# COMPACT_ATOMS: atom_id res chain seq x y z
N MET A 1 8.33 -17.03 -0.05
CA MET A 1 9.57 -17.85 -0.04
C MET A 1 9.25 -19.28 -0.45
N HIS A 2 10.26 -20.11 -0.76
CA HIS A 2 10.13 -21.57 -0.90
C HIS A 2 10.84 -22.27 0.27
N THR A 3 10.16 -22.41 1.41
CA THR A 3 10.58 -23.34 2.47
C THR A 3 10.29 -24.78 2.00
N GLU A 4 11.13 -25.75 2.35
CA GLU A 4 10.88 -27.15 1.98
C GLU A 4 9.63 -27.68 2.72
N LEU A 5 8.74 -28.32 1.96
CA LEU A 5 7.46 -28.84 2.43
C LEU A 5 7.45 -30.37 2.45
N PHE A 6 7.18 -30.91 3.63
CA PHE A 6 7.22 -32.33 3.95
C PHE A 6 5.81 -32.91 3.83
N THR A 7 5.63 -33.87 2.93
CA THR A 7 4.43 -34.72 2.91
C THR A 7 4.33 -35.57 4.19
N LEU A 8 3.16 -36.14 4.47
CA LEU A 8 2.96 -37.06 5.61
C LEU A 8 3.98 -38.22 5.67
N ALA A 9 4.49 -38.68 4.53
CA ALA A 9 5.52 -39.71 4.46
C ALA A 9 6.93 -39.18 4.80
N GLN A 10 7.27 -37.94 4.43
CA GLN A 10 8.51 -37.28 4.84
C GLN A 10 8.45 -36.86 6.33
N PHE A 11 7.30 -36.39 6.81
CA PHE A 11 7.01 -36.17 8.23
C PHE A 11 7.31 -37.45 9.03
N ALA A 12 6.74 -38.58 8.62
CA ALA A 12 6.92 -39.87 9.30
C ALA A 12 8.40 -40.26 9.43
N ARG A 13 9.19 -40.07 8.35
CA ARG A 13 10.64 -40.30 8.34
C ARG A 13 11.37 -39.35 9.29
N ARG A 14 11.13 -38.03 9.19
CA ARG A 14 11.81 -37.01 10.02
C ARG A 14 11.59 -37.25 11.52
N VAL A 15 10.39 -37.67 11.94
CA VAL A 15 10.08 -37.93 13.36
C VAL A 15 10.32 -39.38 13.80
N GLY A 16 10.90 -40.24 12.97
CA GLY A 16 11.22 -41.63 13.32
C GLY A 16 9.99 -42.50 13.62
N ILE A 17 8.96 -42.45 12.78
CA ILE A 17 7.78 -43.34 12.85
C ILE A 17 7.45 -43.99 11.50
N SER A 18 6.74 -45.12 11.52
CA SER A 18 6.22 -45.70 10.28
C SER A 18 5.13 -44.84 9.67
N GLU A 19 5.02 -44.81 8.35
CA GLU A 19 4.00 -44.02 7.65
C GLU A 19 2.57 -44.46 8.04
N GLY A 20 2.35 -45.76 8.25
CA GLY A 20 1.08 -46.27 8.79
C GLY A 20 0.74 -45.68 10.16
N ARG A 21 1.74 -45.45 11.03
CA ARG A 21 1.54 -44.76 12.32
C ARG A 21 1.26 -43.28 12.13
N ALA A 22 1.92 -42.60 11.18
CA ALA A 22 1.65 -41.21 10.86
C ALA A 22 0.22 -41.02 10.31
N ARG A 23 -0.23 -41.87 9.37
CA ARG A 23 -1.62 -41.90 8.88
C ARG A 23 -2.63 -42.14 10.01
N ALA A 24 -2.34 -43.06 10.94
CA ALA A 24 -3.19 -43.33 12.09
C ALA A 24 -3.24 -42.19 13.12
N LEU A 25 -2.19 -41.36 13.21
CA LEU A 25 -2.17 -40.14 14.03
C LEU A 25 -2.88 -38.98 13.30
N TRP A 26 -2.73 -38.84 11.98
CA TRP A 26 -3.46 -37.85 11.19
C TRP A 26 -4.98 -38.06 11.23
N GLY A 27 -5.43 -39.32 11.22
CA GLY A 27 -6.84 -39.69 11.44
C GLY A 27 -7.37 -39.48 12.86
N GLN A 28 -6.57 -38.91 13.78
CA GLN A 28 -6.97 -38.59 15.15
C GLN A 28 -6.78 -37.10 15.41
N ALA A 29 -7.90 -36.38 15.61
CA ALA A 29 -7.88 -34.93 15.83
C ALA A 29 -6.91 -34.51 16.94
N GLY A 30 -6.03 -33.55 16.64
CA GLY A 30 -5.04 -33.00 17.58
C GLY A 30 -3.84 -33.90 17.91
N ARG A 31 -3.63 -35.03 17.20
CA ARG A 31 -2.46 -35.92 17.44
C ARG A 31 -1.22 -35.62 16.59
N LEU A 32 -1.38 -34.92 15.48
CA LEU A 32 -0.30 -34.30 14.69
C LEU A 32 -0.49 -32.77 14.71
N PRO A 33 0.56 -31.96 14.43
CA PRO A 33 0.39 -30.52 14.31
C PRO A 33 -0.49 -30.19 13.09
N ARG A 34 -1.16 -29.03 13.12
CA ARG A 34 -1.91 -28.53 11.97
C ARG A 34 -0.94 -28.40 10.77
N PRO A 35 -1.31 -28.84 9.56
CA PRO A 35 -0.47 -28.65 8.38
C PRO A 35 -0.41 -27.17 8.01
N ASP A 36 0.78 -26.72 7.62
CA ASP A 36 1.05 -25.35 7.20
C ASP A 36 0.39 -25.04 5.86
N ARG A 37 0.30 -26.04 4.96
CA ARG A 37 -0.34 -25.95 3.64
C ARG A 37 -0.99 -27.29 3.25
N THR A 38 -1.74 -27.29 2.15
CA THR A 38 -2.10 -28.51 1.41
C THR A 38 -1.51 -28.51 0.01
N ASP A 39 -1.30 -29.70 -0.57
CA ASP A 39 -1.02 -29.86 -2.00
C ASP A 39 -2.29 -29.66 -2.85
N ALA A 40 -2.16 -29.76 -4.18
CA ALA A 40 -3.28 -29.62 -5.12
C ALA A 40 -4.32 -30.76 -5.02
N ASP A 41 -3.94 -31.91 -4.44
CA ASP A 41 -4.83 -33.04 -4.14
C ASP A 41 -5.47 -32.90 -2.74
N GLY A 42 -5.27 -31.77 -2.05
CA GLY A 42 -5.79 -31.50 -0.70
C GLY A 42 -5.04 -32.24 0.43
N ARG A 43 -3.89 -32.86 0.16
CA ARG A 43 -3.11 -33.59 1.16
C ARG A 43 -2.31 -32.63 2.05
N PRO A 44 -2.11 -32.94 3.35
CA PRO A 44 -1.39 -32.06 4.26
C PRO A 44 0.11 -32.01 3.96
N LEU A 45 0.67 -30.80 4.06
CA LEU A 45 2.09 -30.48 3.97
C LEU A 45 2.55 -29.72 5.22
N TRP A 46 3.74 -30.04 5.72
CA TRP A 46 4.34 -29.38 6.89
C TRP A 46 5.71 -28.76 6.56
N GLN A 47 6.06 -27.66 7.24
CA GLN A 47 7.43 -27.13 7.27
C GLN A 47 8.28 -27.90 8.29
N ALA A 48 9.60 -28.00 8.09
CA ALA A 48 10.51 -28.66 9.04
C ALA A 48 10.37 -28.08 10.47
N ALA A 49 10.28 -26.76 10.60
CA ALA A 49 10.02 -26.03 11.84
C ALA A 49 8.80 -26.58 12.63
N THR A 50 7.67 -26.73 11.94
CA THR A 50 6.40 -27.22 12.51
C THR A 50 6.50 -28.67 12.98
N ILE A 51 7.36 -29.47 12.34
CA ILE A 51 7.66 -30.86 12.72
C ILE A 51 8.57 -30.90 13.96
N ASP A 52 9.65 -30.13 13.95
CA ASP A 52 10.69 -30.14 14.99
C ASP A 52 10.16 -29.56 16.31
N ARG A 53 9.39 -28.47 16.24
CA ARG A 53 8.66 -27.90 17.38
C ARG A 53 7.63 -28.88 17.95
N TRP A 54 6.87 -29.59 17.10
CA TRP A 54 5.95 -30.64 17.57
C TRP A 54 6.69 -31.78 18.27
N CYS A 55 7.82 -32.25 17.74
CA CYS A 55 8.65 -33.25 18.39
C CYS A 55 9.03 -32.82 19.81
N ARG A 56 9.55 -31.59 19.99
CA ARG A 56 9.88 -31.06 21.32
C ARG A 56 8.65 -31.00 22.24
N GLN A 57 7.52 -30.49 21.75
CA GLN A 57 6.27 -30.38 22.52
C GLN A 57 5.73 -31.72 23.02
N VAL A 58 5.92 -32.82 22.27
CA VAL A 58 5.48 -34.17 22.69
C VAL A 58 6.57 -35.01 23.36
N GLY A 59 7.71 -34.41 23.73
CA GLY A 59 8.83 -35.09 24.38
C GLY A 59 9.54 -36.13 23.50
N ARG A 60 9.48 -35.96 22.18
CA ARG A 60 10.22 -36.77 21.21
C ARG A 60 11.64 -36.23 20.99
N PRO A 61 12.60 -37.10 20.60
CA PRO A 61 13.85 -36.65 20.03
C PRO A 61 13.57 -35.70 18.85
N VAL A 62 14.16 -34.52 18.93
CA VAL A 62 14.22 -33.56 17.81
C VAL A 62 15.36 -34.04 16.87
N PRO A 63 15.21 -33.97 15.54
CA PRO A 63 16.25 -34.42 14.61
C PRO A 63 17.59 -33.70 14.82
N GLU A 64 18.72 -34.37 14.55
CA GLU A 64 20.06 -33.75 14.57
C GLU A 64 20.18 -32.63 13.52
N GLU A 65 19.42 -32.73 12.42
CA GLU A 65 19.27 -31.71 11.38
C GLU A 65 18.46 -30.48 11.83
N ALA A 66 17.87 -30.49 13.04
CA ALA A 66 16.96 -29.44 13.47
C ALA A 66 17.69 -28.19 13.94
N VAL A 67 17.09 -27.06 13.60
CA VAL A 67 17.66 -25.73 13.73
C VAL A 67 17.62 -25.29 15.21
N GLY A 68 18.62 -24.48 15.59
CA GLY A 68 18.97 -24.15 16.98
C GLY A 68 17.82 -23.96 17.98
N PRO A 69 16.78 -23.13 17.74
CA PRO A 69 15.75 -22.87 18.74
C PRO A 69 14.87 -24.07 19.08
N TRP A 70 14.95 -25.19 18.36
CA TRP A 70 14.28 -26.45 18.72
C TRP A 70 15.22 -27.54 19.21
N SER A 71 16.51 -27.53 18.83
CA SER A 71 17.52 -28.51 19.25
C SER A 71 18.34 -28.08 20.47
N TRP A 72 18.53 -26.78 20.71
CA TRP A 72 19.31 -26.26 21.84
C TRP A 72 18.64 -26.53 23.20
N PRO A 73 19.41 -26.64 24.31
CA PRO A 73 18.88 -26.80 25.66
C PRO A 73 18.06 -25.58 26.11
N ASP A 74 17.37 -25.71 27.24
CA ASP A 74 16.73 -24.58 27.91
C ASP A 74 17.78 -23.76 28.67
N ALA A 75 17.62 -22.44 28.70
CA ALA A 75 18.49 -21.54 29.46
C ALA A 75 18.36 -21.79 30.96
N ILE A 76 19.48 -22.10 31.63
CA ILE A 76 19.56 -22.21 33.10
C ILE A 76 19.61 -20.80 33.72
N GLU A 77 20.28 -19.85 33.06
CA GLU A 77 20.36 -18.44 33.42
C GLU A 77 20.16 -17.57 32.14
N PRO A 78 19.68 -16.31 32.26
CA PRO A 78 19.47 -15.45 31.09
C PRO A 78 20.77 -15.15 30.33
N ALA A 79 20.82 -15.57 29.07
CA ALA A 79 21.98 -15.46 28.17
C ALA A 79 22.52 -14.00 28.12
N PRO A 80 23.84 -13.78 28.35
CA PRO A 80 24.41 -12.43 28.36
C PRO A 80 24.34 -11.77 26.98
N VAL A 81 24.13 -10.45 26.98
CA VAL A 81 24.12 -9.62 25.77
C VAL A 81 25.55 -9.21 25.45
N VAL A 82 26.12 -9.74 24.36
CA VAL A 82 27.51 -9.45 23.93
C VAL A 82 27.59 -8.34 22.89
N PHE A 83 26.48 -8.01 22.22
CA PHE A 83 26.34 -6.81 21.39
C PHE A 83 24.92 -6.27 21.45
N ASN A 84 24.79 -4.95 21.46
CA ASN A 84 23.53 -4.20 21.33
C ASN A 84 23.89 -2.89 20.63
N GLY A 85 23.42 -2.68 19.39
CA GLY A 85 23.86 -1.55 18.57
C GLY A 85 23.36 -1.59 17.13
N GLU A 86 23.78 -0.60 16.34
CA GLU A 86 23.35 -0.40 14.95
C GLU A 86 24.44 -0.81 13.96
N VAL A 87 24.03 -1.35 12.80
CA VAL A 87 24.88 -1.68 11.65
C VAL A 87 24.18 -1.27 10.34
N THR A 88 24.91 -1.32 9.21
CA THR A 88 24.37 -0.98 7.89
C THR A 88 24.17 -2.24 7.05
N ALA A 89 22.92 -2.66 6.83
CA ALA A 89 22.58 -3.67 5.85
C ALA A 89 22.83 -3.16 4.43
N ARG A 90 23.52 -3.97 3.61
CA ARG A 90 23.63 -3.70 2.17
C ARG A 90 22.50 -4.40 1.44
N THR A 91 21.47 -3.63 1.09
CA THR A 91 20.37 -4.11 0.26
C THR A 91 20.86 -4.42 -1.16
N ARG A 92 20.16 -5.32 -1.87
CA ARG A 92 20.49 -5.65 -3.27
C ARG A 92 20.09 -4.59 -4.30
N TRP A 93 19.11 -3.73 -3.98
CA TRP A 93 18.41 -2.88 -4.97
C TRP A 93 18.21 -1.42 -4.54
N HIS A 94 18.56 -1.05 -3.31
CA HIS A 94 18.33 0.27 -2.73
C HIS A 94 19.61 0.83 -2.10
N GLU A 95 19.50 1.93 -1.36
CA GLU A 95 20.62 2.43 -0.57
C GLU A 95 20.96 1.50 0.62
N PRO A 96 22.11 1.68 1.29
CA PRO A 96 22.48 0.90 2.47
C PRO A 96 21.61 1.28 3.68
N CYS A 97 20.70 0.40 4.08
CA CYS A 97 19.77 0.63 5.18
C CYS A 97 20.36 0.31 6.55
N ARG A 98 19.77 0.81 7.63
CA ARG A 98 20.22 0.63 9.02
C ARG A 98 19.38 -0.43 9.73
N VAL A 99 20.09 -1.31 10.43
CA VAL A 99 19.53 -2.44 11.18
C VAL A 99 20.11 -2.44 12.58
N HIS A 100 19.27 -2.62 13.58
CA HIS A 100 19.70 -2.81 14.96
C HIS A 100 19.89 -4.30 15.25
N LEU A 101 21.01 -4.64 15.87
CA LEU A 101 21.34 -6.01 16.28
C LEU A 101 21.42 -6.10 17.80
N ILE A 102 20.78 -7.13 18.36
CA ILE A 102 21.01 -7.61 19.72
C ILE A 102 21.58 -9.01 19.60
N VAL A 103 22.75 -9.27 20.18
CA VAL A 103 23.41 -10.59 20.19
C VAL A 103 23.44 -11.13 21.61
N TRP A 104 22.75 -12.23 21.84
CA TRP A 104 22.82 -13.02 23.07
C TRP A 104 23.76 -14.20 22.87
N ASP A 105 24.69 -14.39 23.80
CA ASP A 105 25.61 -15.53 23.79
C ASP A 105 25.01 -16.70 24.58
N THR A 106 24.89 -17.87 23.97
CA THR A 106 24.27 -19.06 24.60
C THR A 106 25.23 -20.25 24.57
N PRO A 107 25.08 -21.25 25.47
CA PRO A 107 25.93 -22.45 25.51
C PRO A 107 25.91 -23.34 24.26
N SER A 108 25.14 -22.98 23.21
CA SER A 108 25.04 -23.76 21.96
C SER A 108 25.19 -22.90 20.70
N GLY A 109 25.57 -21.62 20.83
CA GLY A 109 25.72 -20.67 19.73
C GLY A 109 25.13 -19.30 20.06
N HIS A 110 25.38 -18.32 19.20
CA HIS A 110 24.81 -16.98 19.38
C HIS A 110 23.36 -16.91 18.84
N MET A 111 22.47 -16.28 19.61
CA MET A 111 21.15 -15.86 19.11
C MET A 111 21.22 -14.38 18.77
N VAL A 112 20.77 -13.98 17.57
CA VAL A 112 20.79 -12.59 17.12
C VAL A 112 19.38 -12.13 16.75
N GLN A 113 18.90 -11.05 17.34
CA GLN A 113 17.75 -10.33 16.80
C GLN A 113 18.23 -9.22 15.87
N ALA A 114 17.81 -9.26 14.61
CA ALA A 114 18.05 -8.22 13.62
C ALA A 114 16.74 -7.50 13.31
N THR A 115 16.64 -6.22 13.67
CA THR A 115 15.42 -5.40 13.48
C THR A 115 15.75 -4.21 12.56
N PRO A 116 15.18 -4.12 11.34
CA PRO A 116 15.32 -2.94 10.48
C PRO A 116 14.52 -1.75 11.04
N PHE A 117 14.91 -0.52 10.72
CA PHE A 117 14.12 0.66 11.11
C PHE A 117 12.87 0.82 10.26
N THR A 118 11.74 1.20 10.88
CA THR A 118 10.43 1.23 10.22
C THR A 118 10.27 2.30 9.13
N THR A 119 11.28 3.14 8.91
CA THR A 119 11.36 4.16 7.85
C THR A 119 12.11 3.67 6.62
N GLU A 120 12.69 2.46 6.63
CA GLU A 120 13.57 1.95 5.59
C GLU A 120 13.12 0.55 5.16
N TRP A 121 12.81 0.36 3.87
CA TRP A 121 12.41 -0.97 3.38
C TRP A 121 13.62 -1.89 3.20
N VAL A 122 13.62 -3.01 3.92
CA VAL A 122 14.72 -3.99 3.93
C VAL A 122 14.11 -5.40 3.81
N GLU A 123 14.59 -6.21 2.87
CA GLU A 123 14.27 -7.65 2.86
C GLU A 123 14.84 -8.31 4.13
N ASP A 124 14.08 -9.16 4.81
CA ASP A 124 14.50 -9.83 6.06
C ASP A 124 15.84 -10.56 5.92
N ARG A 125 16.13 -11.07 4.72
CA ARG A 125 17.40 -11.69 4.35
C ARG A 125 18.58 -10.72 4.40
N ASP A 126 18.40 -9.50 3.88
CA ASP A 126 19.44 -8.47 3.91
C ASP A 126 19.59 -7.87 5.32
N ALA A 127 18.51 -7.82 6.11
CA ALA A 127 18.59 -7.53 7.55
C ALA A 127 19.35 -8.61 8.32
N ALA A 128 19.08 -9.89 8.07
CA ALA A 128 19.79 -11.01 8.69
C ALA A 128 21.27 -11.07 8.29
N ARG A 129 21.60 -10.81 7.02
CA ARG A 129 22.99 -10.72 6.52
C ARG A 129 23.80 -9.64 7.26
N ALA A 130 23.17 -8.59 7.79
CA ALA A 130 23.86 -7.55 8.54
C ALA A 130 24.56 -8.08 9.81
N ALA A 131 24.10 -9.21 10.39
CA ALA A 131 24.76 -9.86 11.52
C ALA A 131 26.21 -10.31 11.24
N ALA A 132 26.58 -10.54 9.96
CA ALA A 132 27.94 -10.87 9.55
C ALA A 132 28.98 -9.76 9.87
N GLN A 133 28.54 -8.53 10.17
CA GLN A 133 29.41 -7.41 10.56
C GLN A 133 29.81 -7.45 12.04
N VAL A 134 29.09 -8.23 12.87
CA VAL A 134 29.32 -8.35 14.32
C VAL A 134 29.82 -9.75 14.68
N LEU A 135 29.25 -10.78 14.05
CA LEU A 135 29.64 -12.17 14.26
C LEU A 135 30.95 -12.48 13.54
N GLN A 136 31.92 -13.06 14.24
CA GLN A 136 33.13 -13.60 13.61
C GLN A 136 32.80 -14.80 12.71
N PRO A 137 33.52 -15.01 11.58
CA PRO A 137 33.18 -16.06 10.62
C PRO A 137 32.99 -17.49 11.15
N PRO A 138 33.73 -17.97 12.17
CA PRO A 138 33.49 -19.30 12.75
C PRO A 138 32.09 -19.48 13.32
N PHE A 139 31.45 -18.41 13.82
CA PHE A 139 30.13 -18.48 14.44
C PHE A 139 28.97 -18.32 13.45
N TRP A 140 29.23 -18.06 12.16
CA TRP A 140 28.15 -17.79 11.18
C TRP A 140 27.18 -18.96 10.99
N GLN A 141 27.68 -20.21 11.02
CA GLN A 141 26.84 -21.40 10.85
C GLN A 141 26.15 -21.83 12.15
N ASP A 142 26.76 -21.55 13.30
CA ASP A 142 26.18 -21.88 14.61
C ASP A 142 25.21 -20.80 15.09
N ALA A 143 25.33 -19.56 14.62
CA ALA A 143 24.40 -18.50 14.98
C ALA A 143 23.02 -18.67 14.33
N ILE A 144 21.98 -18.29 15.07
CA ILE A 144 20.60 -18.17 14.60
C ILE A 144 20.21 -16.69 14.64
N ILE A 145 19.74 -16.17 13.51
CA ILE A 145 19.40 -14.76 13.35
C ILE A 145 17.89 -14.67 13.12
N ILE A 146 17.15 -14.15 14.10
CA ILE A 146 15.71 -13.88 13.98
C ILE A 146 15.48 -12.45 13.48
N VAL A 147 14.57 -12.31 12.51
CA VAL A 147 13.98 -11.04 12.11
C VAL A 147 12.52 -11.05 12.61
N PRO A 148 12.18 -10.24 13.62
CA PRO A 148 10.81 -10.16 14.12
C PRO A 148 9.96 -9.30 13.17
N PRO A 149 8.75 -9.74 12.78
CA PRO A 149 7.82 -8.87 12.07
C PRO A 149 7.38 -7.71 12.97
N THR A 150 7.18 -6.54 12.38
CA THR A 150 6.55 -5.40 13.08
C THR A 150 5.03 -5.59 13.14
N GLY A 151 4.43 -5.18 14.25
CA GLY A 151 2.99 -5.35 14.49
C GLY A 151 2.18 -4.10 14.15
N SER A 152 1.08 -4.26 13.42
CA SER A 152 0.12 -3.16 13.26
C SER A 152 -0.68 -2.94 14.54
N PHE A 153 -0.74 -1.68 15.01
CA PHE A 153 -1.39 -1.32 16.26
C PHE A 153 -2.89 -1.64 16.26
N GLY A 154 -3.37 -2.25 17.36
CA GLY A 154 -4.78 -2.63 17.51
C GLY A 154 -5.21 -3.90 16.75
N ALA A 155 -4.32 -4.55 15.99
CA ALA A 155 -4.66 -5.76 15.23
C ALA A 155 -5.05 -6.93 16.15
N SER A 156 -6.24 -7.49 15.94
CA SER A 156 -6.82 -8.54 16.77
C SER A 156 -6.30 -9.94 16.43
N GLU A 157 -5.03 -10.23 16.77
CA GLU A 157 -4.37 -11.55 16.69
C GLU A 157 -4.51 -12.29 15.33
N GLY A 158 -4.65 -11.52 14.23
CA GLY A 158 -4.95 -12.07 12.91
C GLY A 158 -3.77 -12.72 12.19
N TYR A 159 -2.55 -12.21 12.38
CA TYR A 159 -1.33 -12.68 11.71
C TYR A 159 -0.09 -12.57 12.61
N ASP A 160 0.68 -13.66 12.64
CA ASP A 160 2.15 -13.79 12.70
C ASP A 160 3.04 -12.98 13.67
N LEU A 161 2.52 -12.16 14.59
CA LEU A 161 3.31 -11.53 15.67
C LEU A 161 4.08 -12.51 16.61
N TYR A 162 3.89 -13.81 16.43
CA TYR A 162 4.63 -14.86 17.15
C TYR A 162 5.63 -15.60 16.28
N ASN A 163 5.44 -15.65 14.96
CA ASN A 163 6.31 -16.36 14.02
C ASN A 163 7.46 -15.43 13.64
N LEU A 164 8.69 -15.83 13.93
CA LEU A 164 9.89 -15.03 13.69
C LEU A 164 10.64 -15.64 12.50
N ASP A 165 10.97 -14.84 11.48
CA ASP A 165 11.75 -15.35 10.35
C ASP A 165 13.20 -15.61 10.78
N ALA A 166 13.55 -16.89 10.92
CA ALA A 166 14.87 -17.31 11.38
C ALA A 166 15.78 -17.66 10.21
N TYR A 167 17.02 -17.18 10.31
CA TYR A 167 18.09 -17.34 9.33
C TYR A 167 19.36 -17.93 9.95
N ARG A 168 20.15 -18.58 9.09
CA ARG A 168 21.54 -18.98 9.35
C ARG A 168 22.44 -18.32 8.31
N LEU A 169 23.64 -17.90 8.71
CA LEU A 169 24.61 -17.33 7.78
C LEU A 169 25.45 -18.46 7.17
N ARG A 170 25.54 -18.48 5.84
CA ARG A 170 26.51 -19.30 5.10
C ARG A 170 27.57 -18.39 4.48
N PRO A 171 28.87 -18.73 4.57
CA PRO A 171 29.86 -18.15 3.67
C PRO A 171 29.39 -18.43 2.23
N GLY A 172 29.03 -17.39 1.48
CA GLY A 172 28.63 -17.57 0.09
C GLY A 172 29.80 -18.11 -0.72
N SER A 173 29.51 -18.93 -1.74
CA SER A 173 30.53 -19.35 -2.69
C SER A 173 31.18 -18.10 -3.28
N ALA A 174 32.48 -17.90 -3.04
CA ALA A 174 33.20 -16.73 -3.50
C ALA A 174 32.96 -16.56 -5.00
N ARG A 175 32.25 -15.50 -5.39
CA ARG A 175 31.96 -15.23 -6.79
C ARG A 175 33.27 -14.93 -7.49
N THR A 176 33.80 -15.94 -8.16
CA THR A 176 34.78 -15.77 -9.24
C THR A 176 34.13 -14.86 -10.27
N GLN A 177 34.43 -13.56 -10.16
CA GLN A 177 34.11 -12.62 -11.23
C GLN A 177 34.69 -13.21 -12.51
N PRO A 178 33.97 -13.20 -13.64
CA PRO A 178 34.52 -13.60 -14.92
C PRO A 178 35.53 -12.53 -15.35
N VAL A 179 36.74 -12.59 -14.77
CA VAL A 179 37.92 -11.88 -15.25
C VAL A 179 37.98 -12.12 -16.74
N ARG A 180 37.93 -11.05 -17.54
CA ARG A 180 37.97 -11.16 -19.01
C ARG A 180 39.25 -11.87 -19.40
N ARG A 181 39.16 -13.17 -19.67
CA ARG A 181 40.29 -14.05 -20.03
C ARG A 181 40.82 -13.66 -21.40
N GLY A 182 41.66 -12.62 -21.42
CA GLY A 182 42.56 -12.35 -22.53
C GLY A 182 43.46 -13.55 -22.79
N LEU A 183 43.91 -13.71 -24.04
CA LEU A 183 44.50 -14.94 -24.55
C LEU A 183 45.79 -15.43 -23.83
N LEU A 184 46.37 -14.59 -22.97
CA LEU A 184 47.57 -14.88 -22.17
C LEU A 184 47.30 -15.66 -20.87
N ALA A 185 46.04 -15.83 -20.46
CA ALA A 185 45.68 -16.51 -19.21
C ALA A 185 45.88 -18.05 -19.23
N LEU A 186 46.43 -18.62 -20.30
CA LEU A 186 46.64 -20.07 -20.50
C LEU A 186 48.04 -20.58 -20.07
N LEU A 187 48.89 -19.73 -19.50
CA LEU A 187 50.32 -20.02 -19.27
C LEU A 187 50.82 -19.81 -17.82
N LYS A 188 49.92 -19.84 -16.83
CA LYS A 188 50.30 -20.07 -15.43
C LYS A 188 49.41 -21.15 -14.83
N ALA A 189 50.06 -22.21 -14.34
CA ALA A 189 49.45 -23.24 -13.52
C ALA A 189 49.15 -22.70 -12.11
N ASP A 190 48.46 -23.52 -11.32
CA ASP A 190 47.92 -23.18 -10.02
C ASP A 190 48.97 -22.59 -9.07
N VAL A 191 48.64 -21.43 -8.52
CA VAL A 191 49.10 -21.01 -7.19
C VAL A 191 47.88 -21.21 -6.31
N ASP A 192 48.03 -21.92 -5.19
CA ASP A 192 47.00 -21.98 -4.18
C ASP A 192 46.75 -20.56 -3.65
N ASP A 193 45.63 -19.95 -4.05
CA ASP A 193 45.15 -18.70 -3.44
C ASP A 193 44.82 -19.03 -1.97
N GLU A 194 45.73 -18.67 -1.05
CA GLU A 194 45.44 -18.71 0.39
C GLU A 194 44.14 -17.95 0.64
N ALA A 195 43.12 -18.67 1.10
CA ALA A 195 41.79 -18.12 1.26
C ALA A 195 41.81 -17.00 2.30
N GLY A 196 41.83 -15.75 1.81
CA GLY A 196 41.73 -14.57 2.66
C GLY A 196 40.49 -14.63 3.55
N PRO A 197 40.47 -13.90 4.69
CA PRO A 197 39.37 -13.94 5.64
C PRO A 197 38.04 -13.70 4.90
N PRO A 198 37.04 -14.58 5.08
CA PRO A 198 35.86 -14.59 4.21
C PRO A 198 35.12 -13.26 4.34
N ASP A 199 34.88 -12.62 3.20
CA ASP A 199 34.28 -11.29 3.12
C ASP A 199 32.87 -11.30 3.73
N PRO A 200 32.58 -10.51 4.80
CA PRO A 200 31.23 -10.39 5.35
C PRO A 200 30.18 -9.94 4.34
N ASN A 201 30.58 -9.27 3.25
CA ASN A 201 29.67 -8.86 2.16
C ASN A 201 29.27 -10.03 1.25
N ALA A 202 30.06 -11.11 1.22
CA ALA A 202 29.81 -12.31 0.44
C ALA A 202 28.94 -13.36 1.17
N VAL A 203 28.46 -13.06 2.37
CA VAL A 203 27.62 -13.96 3.18
C VAL A 203 26.19 -14.03 2.63
N GLU A 204 25.62 -15.24 2.61
CA GLU A 204 24.22 -15.51 2.28
C GLU A 204 23.43 -15.86 3.55
N ALA A 205 22.19 -15.35 3.67
CA ALA A 205 21.25 -15.76 4.72
C ALA A 205 20.30 -16.84 4.18
N GLU A 206 20.43 -18.05 4.73
CA GLU A 206 19.54 -19.18 4.45
C GLU A 206 18.36 -19.14 5.44
N PRO A 207 17.09 -19.19 4.97
CA PRO A 207 15.94 -19.32 5.87
C PRO A 207 15.93 -20.72 6.49
N VAL A 208 15.82 -20.77 7.82
CA VAL A 208 15.89 -22.01 8.59
C VAL A 208 14.59 -22.31 9.36
N GLY A 209 13.61 -21.41 9.34
CA GLY A 209 12.22 -21.70 9.73
C GLY A 209 11.56 -20.55 10.48
N LEU A 210 10.43 -20.87 11.13
CA LEU A 210 9.60 -19.92 11.90
C LEU A 210 9.50 -20.35 13.38
N PRO A 211 10.55 -20.15 14.21
CA PRO A 211 10.44 -20.31 15.66
C PRO A 211 9.44 -19.32 16.25
N LEU A 212 8.78 -19.72 17.33
CA LEU A 212 8.01 -18.77 18.12
C LEU A 212 8.92 -17.97 19.06
N ALA A 213 8.48 -16.78 19.44
CA ALA A 213 9.09 -16.05 20.54
C ALA A 213 9.23 -16.89 21.84
N GLU A 214 8.33 -17.84 22.11
CA GLU A 214 8.49 -18.78 23.24
C GLU A 214 9.66 -19.74 23.06
N ASP A 215 9.94 -20.22 21.84
CA ASP A 215 11.11 -21.06 21.52
C ASP A 215 12.41 -20.26 21.74
N ILE A 216 12.40 -18.95 21.42
CA ILE A 216 13.54 -18.06 21.65
C ILE A 216 13.73 -17.76 23.13
N GLN A 217 12.68 -17.35 23.86
CA GLN A 217 12.77 -17.07 25.32
C GLN A 217 13.31 -18.29 26.09
N ARG A 218 12.88 -19.49 25.70
CA ARG A 218 13.36 -20.76 26.26
C ARG A 218 14.89 -20.94 26.09
N VAL A 219 15.46 -20.42 25.00
CA VAL A 219 16.89 -20.49 24.66
C VAL A 219 17.73 -19.37 25.28
N ILE A 220 17.21 -18.14 25.34
CA ILE A 220 17.97 -16.98 25.86
C ILE A 220 17.63 -16.64 27.32
N GLY A 221 16.67 -17.33 27.93
CA GLY A 221 16.24 -17.15 29.33
C GLY A 221 15.50 -15.84 29.63
N ARG A 222 15.18 -15.03 28.61
CA ARG A 222 14.49 -13.73 28.72
C ARG A 222 13.54 -13.50 27.53
N PRO A 223 12.45 -12.72 27.67
CA PRO A 223 11.58 -12.41 26.55
C PRO A 223 12.24 -11.44 25.57
N ILE A 224 11.92 -11.54 24.27
CA ILE A 224 12.47 -10.64 23.24
C ILE A 224 11.66 -9.34 23.09
N PRO A 225 12.31 -8.21 22.71
CA PRO A 225 11.63 -6.98 22.33
C PRO A 225 10.97 -7.08 20.94
N ILE A 226 9.65 -6.92 20.89
CA ILE A 226 8.86 -6.76 19.66
C ILE A 226 8.41 -5.30 19.52
N TRP A 227 8.17 -4.87 18.28
CA TRP A 227 7.88 -3.48 17.92
C TRP A 227 6.58 -3.37 17.12
N LEU A 228 5.90 -2.23 17.23
CA LEU A 228 4.83 -1.85 16.34
C LEU A 228 5.38 -1.15 15.09
N ASP A 229 4.62 -1.18 13.99
CA ASP A 229 4.87 -0.36 12.80
C ASP A 229 5.05 1.12 13.20
N GLY A 230 6.07 1.80 12.68
CA GLY A 230 6.38 3.20 13.05
C GLY A 230 6.96 3.42 14.45
N SER A 231 7.09 2.39 15.30
CA SER A 231 7.61 2.53 16.67
C SER A 231 9.11 2.26 16.82
N PHE A 232 9.79 1.75 15.78
CA PHE A 232 11.21 1.43 15.83
C PHE A 232 12.06 2.34 14.94
N THR A 233 12.59 3.38 15.57
CA THR A 233 13.36 4.46 14.95
C THR A 233 14.79 4.51 15.51
N PRO A 234 15.70 5.27 14.87
CA PRO A 234 17.03 5.55 15.43
C PRO A 234 17.03 6.20 16.82
N GLU A 235 15.93 6.77 17.31
CA GLU A 235 15.87 7.24 18.71
C GLU A 235 15.52 6.09 19.66
N THR A 236 14.51 5.28 19.33
CA THR A 236 14.06 4.18 20.18
C THR A 236 15.11 3.07 20.27
N ALA A 237 15.89 2.84 19.22
CA ALA A 237 17.05 1.95 19.23
C ALA A 237 18.14 2.41 20.20
N ARG A 238 18.49 3.71 20.20
CA ARG A 238 19.44 4.29 21.17
C ARG A 238 18.88 4.26 22.61
N ARG A 239 17.57 4.41 22.81
CA ARG A 239 16.93 4.18 24.12
C ARG A 239 17.05 2.71 24.56
N LEU A 240 16.80 1.74 23.68
CA LEU A 240 16.97 0.31 23.97
C LEU A 240 18.44 -0.04 24.30
N GLN A 241 19.40 0.57 23.61
CA GLN A 241 20.82 0.42 23.89
C GLN A 241 21.20 0.96 25.29
N ALA A 242 20.61 2.10 25.70
CA ALA A 242 20.87 2.72 27.00
C ALA A 242 20.17 2.04 28.19
N PHE A 243 18.95 1.50 28.00
CA PHE A 243 18.17 0.86 29.08
C PHE A 243 18.26 -0.68 29.11
N GLY A 244 18.80 -1.29 28.05
CA GLY A 244 18.93 -2.75 27.90
C GLY A 244 17.69 -3.43 27.30
N PRO A 245 17.85 -4.64 26.70
CA PRO A 245 16.81 -5.32 25.92
C PRO A 245 15.77 -6.07 26.78
N ASP A 246 15.56 -5.62 28.02
CA ASP A 246 14.52 -6.11 28.94
C ASP A 246 13.57 -4.98 29.42
N ALA A 247 13.85 -3.73 29.02
CA ALA A 247 13.21 -2.52 29.55
C ALA A 247 12.18 -1.91 28.56
N PRO A 248 10.87 -2.16 28.73
CA PRO A 248 9.84 -1.48 27.92
C PRO A 248 9.63 -0.02 28.33
N PHE A 249 9.67 0.88 27.37
CA PHE A 249 9.50 2.33 27.57
C PHE A 249 8.29 2.89 26.82
N THR A 250 7.89 4.11 27.19
CA THR A 250 6.86 4.87 26.47
C THR A 250 7.53 5.82 25.46
N ILE A 251 6.94 5.94 24.28
CA ILE A 251 7.30 6.90 23.24
C ILE A 251 6.15 7.90 23.03
N PRO A 252 6.38 9.08 22.41
CA PRO A 252 5.30 9.84 21.81
C PRO A 252 4.48 8.94 20.87
N ASP A 253 3.19 9.22 20.70
CA ASP A 253 2.44 8.50 19.67
C ASP A 253 2.91 8.96 18.28
N THR A 254 3.52 8.03 17.55
CA THR A 254 3.93 8.13 16.14
C THR A 254 3.38 6.96 15.32
N VAL A 255 2.39 6.24 15.87
CA VAL A 255 1.95 4.92 15.40
C VAL A 255 0.47 4.94 15.03
N THR A 256 -0.35 5.71 15.76
CA THR A 256 -1.79 5.81 15.50
C THR A 256 -2.12 7.03 14.63
N ALA A 257 -3.34 7.08 14.10
CA ALA A 257 -3.83 8.24 13.35
C ALA A 257 -4.16 9.45 14.25
N TRP A 258 -4.17 9.29 15.58
CA TRP A 258 -4.64 10.34 16.48
C TRP A 258 -3.84 11.66 16.41
N PRO A 259 -2.50 11.69 16.42
CA PRO A 259 -1.75 12.95 16.42
C PRO A 259 -2.08 13.82 15.20
N ALA A 260 -2.02 13.25 14.00
CA ALA A 260 -2.37 13.95 12.75
C ALA A 260 -3.83 14.43 12.76
N THR A 261 -4.78 13.61 13.23
CA THR A 261 -6.20 14.00 13.32
C THR A 261 -6.46 15.09 14.36
N ARG A 262 -5.78 15.04 15.53
CA ARG A 262 -5.81 16.10 16.56
C ARG A 262 -5.26 17.41 16.02
N ASP A 263 -4.14 17.35 15.30
CA ASP A 263 -3.42 18.54 14.84
C ASP A 263 -4.14 19.19 13.65
N ARG A 264 -4.69 18.41 12.71
CA ARG A 264 -5.64 18.89 11.67
C ARG A 264 -6.88 19.56 12.27
N LEU A 265 -7.52 18.93 13.25
CA LEU A 265 -8.70 19.49 13.91
C LEU A 265 -8.39 20.78 14.68
N THR A 266 -7.18 20.89 15.24
CA THR A 266 -6.68 22.10 15.90
C THR A 266 -6.46 23.22 14.89
N ALA A 267 -5.72 22.94 13.80
CA ALA A 267 -5.47 23.90 12.72
C ALA A 267 -6.76 24.41 12.07
N ALA A 268 -7.72 23.51 11.80
CA ALA A 268 -9.05 23.88 11.30
C ALA A 268 -9.81 24.82 12.26
N ARG A 269 -9.75 24.55 13.57
CA ARG A 269 -10.38 25.40 14.60
C ARG A 269 -9.72 26.77 14.69
N GLU A 270 -8.39 26.84 14.67
CA GLU A 270 -7.63 28.09 14.77
C GLU A 270 -7.76 28.97 13.51
N TRP A 271 -7.99 28.35 12.35
CA TRP A 271 -8.28 29.04 11.08
C TRP A 271 -9.75 29.55 10.96
N GLY A 272 -10.61 29.23 11.93
CA GLY A 272 -12.02 29.62 11.92
C GLY A 272 -12.91 28.78 10.99
N LEU A 273 -12.59 27.49 10.79
CA LEU A 273 -13.50 26.56 10.10
C LEU A 273 -14.88 26.44 10.78
N PRO A 274 -15.02 26.39 12.13
CA PRO A 274 -16.33 26.25 12.78
C PRO A 274 -17.33 27.36 12.44
N GLU A 275 -16.85 28.59 12.25
CA GLU A 275 -17.65 29.78 11.97
C GLU A 275 -17.91 29.99 10.47
N ARG A 276 -17.02 29.48 9.61
CA ARG A 276 -17.03 29.73 8.15
C ARG A 276 -17.62 28.57 7.35
N PHE A 277 -17.38 27.34 7.81
CA PHE A 277 -17.76 26.09 7.15
C PHE A 277 -18.22 25.07 8.21
N PRO A 278 -19.39 25.33 8.84
CA PRO A 278 -19.86 24.57 9.99
C PRO A 278 -20.17 23.09 9.69
N GLN A 279 -20.65 22.73 8.49
CA GLN A 279 -20.89 21.33 8.13
C GLN A 279 -19.56 20.58 7.93
N ALA A 280 -18.57 21.19 7.27
CA ALA A 280 -17.21 20.68 7.17
C ALA A 280 -16.57 20.44 8.55
N TYR A 281 -16.62 21.42 9.46
CA TYR A 281 -16.07 21.25 10.81
C TYR A 281 -16.85 20.21 11.63
N ALA A 282 -18.17 20.12 11.47
CA ALA A 282 -18.98 19.08 12.10
C ALA A 282 -18.63 17.65 11.63
N LEU A 283 -18.23 17.50 10.36
CA LEU A 283 -17.77 16.22 9.80
C LEU A 283 -16.34 15.87 10.27
N LEU A 284 -15.39 16.79 10.20
CA LEU A 284 -14.05 16.60 10.81
C LEU A 284 -14.14 16.26 12.31
N ALA A 285 -15.04 16.94 13.04
CA ALA A 285 -15.28 16.65 14.44
C ALA A 285 -15.86 15.25 14.67
N ARG A 286 -16.63 14.68 13.74
CA ARG A 286 -17.12 13.29 13.83
C ARG A 286 -16.00 12.29 13.58
N ASP A 287 -15.22 12.48 12.52
CA ASP A 287 -14.05 11.64 12.23
C ASP A 287 -13.06 11.63 13.39
N ALA A 288 -12.70 12.81 13.91
CA ALA A 288 -11.80 12.91 15.06
C ALA A 288 -12.33 12.21 16.30
N ARG A 289 -13.66 12.25 16.55
CA ARG A 289 -14.29 11.52 17.65
C ARG A 289 -14.30 10.00 17.42
N ALA A 290 -14.47 9.54 16.18
CA ALA A 290 -14.37 8.12 15.83
C ALA A 290 -12.92 7.63 15.98
N THR A 291 -11.97 8.31 15.36
CA THR A 291 -10.53 8.04 15.45
C THR A 291 -10.05 7.97 16.90
N PHE A 292 -10.43 8.93 17.76
CA PHE A 292 -10.06 8.89 19.18
C PHE A 292 -10.65 7.68 19.91
N ALA A 293 -11.94 7.38 19.70
CA ALA A 293 -12.61 6.24 20.32
C ALA A 293 -12.04 4.89 19.86
N ASP A 294 -11.64 4.79 18.59
CA ASP A 294 -10.97 3.62 18.01
C ASP A 294 -9.56 3.45 18.57
N VAL A 295 -8.76 4.52 18.63
CA VAL A 295 -7.41 4.49 19.23
C VAL A 295 -7.46 4.17 20.73
N GLN A 296 -8.43 4.71 21.48
CA GLN A 296 -8.66 4.31 22.87
C GLN A 296 -9.04 2.82 23.01
N ARG A 297 -9.89 2.30 22.12
CA ARG A 297 -10.27 0.88 22.11
C ARG A 297 -9.07 -0.01 21.83
N HIS A 298 -8.24 0.36 20.84
CA HIS A 298 -7.00 -0.34 20.53
C HIS A 298 -6.02 -0.29 21.72
N HIS A 299 -5.83 0.85 22.40
CA HIS A 299 -5.03 0.91 23.63
C HIS A 299 -5.57 0.04 24.77
N ALA A 300 -6.88 -0.18 24.85
CA ALA A 300 -7.49 -1.06 25.85
C ALA A 300 -7.37 -2.56 25.49
N GLN A 301 -7.10 -2.89 24.22
CA GLN A 301 -6.99 -4.25 23.69
C GLN A 301 -5.53 -4.67 23.41
N GLN A 302 -4.62 -3.70 23.22
CA GLN A 302 -3.23 -3.92 22.86
C GLN A 302 -2.50 -4.72 23.94
N LYS A 303 -2.10 -5.95 23.63
CA LYS A 303 -1.22 -6.75 24.48
C LYS A 303 0.17 -6.11 24.50
N GLU A 304 0.67 -5.81 25.71
CA GLU A 304 2.02 -5.30 25.94
C GLU A 304 3.07 -6.42 26.14
N ARG A 305 2.60 -7.66 26.38
CA ARG A 305 3.41 -8.86 26.64
C ARG A 305 2.67 -10.12 26.19
N GLY A 306 3.42 -11.19 25.91
CA GLY A 306 2.89 -12.53 25.69
C GLY A 306 3.91 -13.61 26.07
N GLN A 307 3.67 -14.85 25.65
CA GLN A 307 4.65 -15.93 25.79
C GLN A 307 5.82 -15.65 24.84
N GLY A 308 7.03 -15.48 25.40
CA GLY A 308 8.24 -15.23 24.62
C GLY A 308 8.65 -13.76 24.42
N TRP A 309 7.74 -12.79 24.59
CA TRP A 309 7.96 -11.43 24.08
C TRP A 309 7.35 -10.32 24.93
N TYR A 310 7.83 -9.10 24.71
CA TYR A 310 7.23 -7.86 25.22
C TYR A 310 7.28 -6.74 24.18
N LEU A 311 6.32 -5.82 24.23
CA LEU A 311 6.29 -4.61 23.39
C LEU A 311 7.30 -3.60 23.93
N ALA A 312 8.35 -3.29 23.15
CA ALA A 312 9.49 -2.53 23.61
C ALA A 312 9.25 -1.02 23.68
N ALA A 313 8.73 -0.41 22.61
CA ALA A 313 8.20 0.94 22.61
C ALA A 313 6.67 0.91 22.63
N ARG A 314 6.09 1.54 23.64
CA ARG A 314 4.63 1.71 23.78
C ARG A 314 4.24 3.14 23.39
N PRO A 315 3.36 3.35 22.40
CA PRO A 315 2.77 4.66 22.14
C PRO A 315 2.13 5.24 23.41
N ALA A 316 2.33 6.53 23.66
CA ALA A 316 1.59 7.25 24.68
C ALA A 316 0.08 7.15 24.39
N ARG A 317 -0.75 7.06 25.44
CA ARG A 317 -2.21 7.07 25.28
C ARG A 317 -2.65 8.42 24.69
N PRO A 318 -3.66 8.46 23.81
CA PRO A 318 -4.10 9.68 23.13
C PRO A 318 -4.57 10.72 24.15
N ASP A 319 -4.04 11.93 24.03
CA ASP A 319 -4.46 13.09 24.81
C ASP A 319 -5.55 13.87 24.06
N TRP A 320 -6.55 14.38 24.78
CA TRP A 320 -7.53 15.31 24.19
C TRP A 320 -7.47 16.65 24.93
N PRO A 321 -7.00 17.73 24.28
CA PRO A 321 -7.10 19.06 24.84
C PRO A 321 -8.57 19.44 25.06
N VAL A 322 -8.96 19.73 26.31
CA VAL A 322 -10.37 19.94 26.72
C VAL A 322 -11.11 20.97 25.86
N ALA A 323 -10.45 22.06 25.46
CA ALA A 323 -11.03 23.08 24.58
C ALA A 323 -11.30 22.58 23.15
N LEU A 324 -10.52 21.61 22.67
CA LEU A 324 -10.72 20.93 21.39
C LEU A 324 -11.82 19.87 21.50
N GLU A 325 -11.83 19.10 22.58
CA GLU A 325 -12.88 18.11 22.90
C GLU A 325 -14.27 18.76 22.97
N GLN A 326 -14.39 19.89 23.67
CA GLN A 326 -15.63 20.65 23.79
C GLN A 326 -16.10 21.22 22.44
N SER A 327 -15.17 21.77 21.65
CA SER A 327 -15.44 22.30 20.32
C SER A 327 -15.96 21.20 19.37
N ALA A 328 -15.24 20.06 19.31
CA ALA A 328 -15.62 18.91 18.51
C ALA A 328 -16.92 18.25 18.98
N SER A 329 -17.11 18.15 20.30
CA SER A 329 -18.33 17.58 20.89
C SER A 329 -19.56 18.42 20.61
N THR A 330 -19.41 19.74 20.49
CA THR A 330 -20.49 20.66 20.09
C THR A 330 -20.75 20.57 18.60
N ALA A 331 -19.72 20.69 17.76
CA ALA A 331 -19.87 20.65 16.31
C ALA A 331 -20.44 19.33 15.78
N ALA A 332 -20.00 18.18 16.32
CA ALA A 332 -20.50 16.87 15.90
C ALA A 332 -22.01 16.65 16.18
N GLN A 333 -22.66 17.50 17.00
CA GLN A 333 -24.11 17.47 17.24
C GLN A 333 -24.92 18.24 16.17
N LEU A 334 -24.29 19.10 15.37
CA LEU A 334 -24.96 19.87 14.30
C LEU A 334 -25.56 18.89 13.26
N PRO A 335 -26.88 18.84 13.05
CA PRO A 335 -27.47 17.94 12.07
C PRO A 335 -26.88 18.17 10.66
N PRO A 336 -26.65 17.11 9.87
CA PRO A 336 -26.23 17.26 8.48
C PRO A 336 -27.25 18.06 7.68
N ASP A 337 -26.81 19.19 7.12
CA ASP A 337 -27.58 20.02 6.19
C ASP A 337 -26.98 19.85 4.80
N LEU A 338 -27.75 19.30 3.86
CA LEU A 338 -27.30 18.98 2.51
C LEU A 338 -27.22 20.21 1.61
N GLU A 339 -27.97 21.27 1.88
CA GLU A 339 -27.87 22.52 1.11
C GLU A 339 -26.61 23.29 1.57
N ALA A 340 -26.45 23.49 2.88
CA ALA A 340 -25.26 24.15 3.42
C ALA A 340 -23.97 23.38 3.06
N ALA A 341 -23.95 22.06 3.21
CA ALA A 341 -22.82 21.23 2.79
C ALA A 341 -22.45 21.41 1.30
N ALA A 342 -23.46 21.57 0.43
CA ALA A 342 -23.26 21.79 -1.00
C ALA A 342 -22.75 23.20 -1.33
N GLU A 343 -23.11 24.21 -0.55
CA GLU A 343 -22.50 25.55 -0.65
C GLU A 343 -21.05 25.56 -0.13
N GLU A 344 -20.76 24.83 0.95
CA GLU A 344 -19.43 24.75 1.58
C GLU A 344 -18.38 24.03 0.70
N LEU A 345 -18.72 22.88 0.10
CA LEU A 345 -17.77 22.02 -0.63
C LEU A 345 -16.97 22.72 -1.75
N PRO A 346 -17.58 23.43 -2.73
CA PRO A 346 -16.82 24.08 -3.80
C PRO A 346 -15.95 25.23 -3.28
N GLN A 347 -16.41 25.95 -2.24
CA GLN A 347 -15.64 27.03 -1.61
C GLN A 347 -14.39 26.49 -0.91
N LEU A 348 -14.52 25.38 -0.17
CA LEU A 348 -13.39 24.73 0.51
C LEU A 348 -12.35 24.24 -0.48
N ARG A 349 -12.76 23.51 -1.53
CA ARG A 349 -11.85 23.05 -2.59
C ARG A 349 -11.15 24.21 -3.31
N ALA A 350 -11.83 25.34 -3.53
CA ALA A 350 -11.25 26.54 -4.13
C ALA A 350 -10.23 27.26 -3.23
N ILE A 351 -10.46 27.27 -1.91
CA ILE A 351 -9.53 27.85 -0.92
C ILE A 351 -8.30 26.96 -0.71
N GLU A 352 -8.50 25.65 -0.65
CA GLU A 352 -7.46 24.66 -0.33
C GLU A 352 -6.49 24.40 -1.50
N ALA A 353 -6.98 24.39 -2.74
CA ALA A 353 -6.17 24.11 -3.93
C ALA A 353 -4.87 24.95 -4.05
N PRO A 354 -4.86 26.29 -3.85
CA PRO A 354 -3.65 27.10 -3.91
C PRO A 354 -2.79 27.09 -2.63
N MET A 355 -3.21 26.44 -1.54
CA MET A 355 -2.43 26.42 -0.30
C MET A 355 -1.17 25.55 -0.41
N PRO A 356 -0.11 25.80 0.40
CA PRO A 356 1.09 24.97 0.43
C PRO A 356 0.76 23.52 0.81
N TYR A 357 1.34 22.52 0.14
CA TYR A 357 0.86 21.14 0.35
C TYR A 357 1.14 20.54 1.73
N ARG A 358 2.20 20.98 2.41
CA ARG A 358 2.54 20.62 3.80
C ARG A 358 1.86 21.49 4.86
N ASP A 359 0.93 22.37 4.48
CA ASP A 359 0.15 23.15 5.45
C ASP A 359 -0.93 22.27 6.09
N VAL A 360 -0.87 22.13 7.42
CA VAL A 360 -1.80 21.32 8.22
C VAL A 360 -3.24 21.86 8.16
N VAL A 361 -3.42 23.18 7.98
CA VAL A 361 -4.73 23.77 7.68
C VAL A 361 -5.24 23.22 6.36
N ALA A 362 -4.41 23.24 5.32
CA ALA A 362 -4.79 22.82 3.98
C ALA A 362 -5.07 21.32 3.88
N GLU A 363 -4.34 20.49 4.65
CA GLU A 363 -4.68 19.08 4.84
C GLU A 363 -6.04 18.92 5.53
N ALA A 364 -6.34 19.70 6.57
CA ALA A 364 -7.64 19.67 7.23
C ALA A 364 -8.79 20.13 6.30
N LEU A 365 -8.58 21.15 5.46
CA LEU A 365 -9.57 21.57 4.45
C LEU A 365 -9.81 20.48 3.39
N TYR A 366 -8.79 19.71 3.02
CA TYR A 366 -8.93 18.59 2.11
C TYR A 366 -9.74 17.44 2.72
N GLU A 367 -9.40 17.01 3.94
CA GLU A 367 -10.16 15.97 4.65
C GLU A 367 -11.63 16.40 4.85
N ALA A 368 -11.88 17.66 5.22
CA ALA A 368 -13.22 18.23 5.31
C ALA A 368 -13.98 18.19 3.97
N SER A 369 -13.31 18.54 2.87
CA SER A 369 -13.87 18.48 1.52
C SER A 369 -14.21 17.04 1.11
N ARG A 370 -13.41 16.06 1.53
CA ARG A 370 -13.67 14.64 1.28
C ARG A 370 -14.88 14.12 2.06
N GLU A 371 -15.03 14.50 3.33
CA GLU A 371 -16.20 14.07 4.12
C GLU A 371 -17.50 14.77 3.68
N LEU A 372 -17.43 16.04 3.26
CA LEU A 372 -18.55 16.71 2.59
C LEU A 372 -18.92 16.01 1.27
N ALA A 373 -17.93 15.64 0.45
CA ALA A 373 -18.15 14.83 -0.74
C ALA A 373 -18.81 13.48 -0.41
N SER A 374 -18.47 12.86 0.72
CA SER A 374 -19.11 11.62 1.19
C SER A 374 -20.59 11.78 1.53
N LEU A 375 -20.92 12.83 2.29
CA LEU A 375 -22.28 13.19 2.66
C LEU A 375 -23.14 13.49 1.40
N LEU A 376 -22.60 14.25 0.46
CA LEU A 376 -23.33 14.76 -0.71
C LEU A 376 -23.41 13.77 -1.89
N ARG A 377 -22.48 12.80 -2.01
CA ARG A 377 -22.35 11.87 -3.16
C ARG A 377 -23.66 11.21 -3.60
N THR A 378 -24.59 11.05 -2.65
CA THR A 378 -25.91 10.50 -2.92
C THR A 378 -26.88 11.52 -3.51
N GLU A 379 -27.19 12.56 -2.73
CA GLU A 379 -28.40 13.38 -2.92
C GLU A 379 -28.11 14.65 -3.74
N LYS A 380 -26.83 15.05 -3.82
CA LYS A 380 -26.31 16.16 -4.62
C LYS A 380 -25.01 15.77 -5.35
N PRO A 381 -25.04 14.69 -6.15
CA PRO A 381 -23.85 14.17 -6.83
C PRO A 381 -23.20 15.22 -7.74
N GLU A 382 -23.99 16.04 -8.42
CA GLU A 382 -23.53 17.12 -9.31
C GLU A 382 -22.57 18.11 -8.63
N VAL A 383 -22.75 18.38 -7.34
CA VAL A 383 -21.86 19.27 -6.55
C VAL A 383 -20.56 18.56 -6.16
N VAL A 384 -20.64 17.28 -5.79
CA VAL A 384 -19.45 16.45 -5.51
C VAL A 384 -18.59 16.30 -6.76
N PHE A 385 -19.24 16.15 -7.90
CA PHE A 385 -18.64 15.83 -9.19
C PHE A 385 -18.31 17.06 -10.04
N ALA A 386 -18.33 18.25 -9.44
CA ALA A 386 -17.96 19.52 -10.06
C ALA A 386 -16.43 19.77 -10.15
N THR A 387 -15.59 18.92 -9.56
CA THR A 387 -14.12 19.13 -9.53
C THR A 387 -13.33 18.00 -10.17
N THR A 388 -12.12 18.31 -10.59
CA THR A 388 -11.23 17.39 -11.29
C THR A 388 -10.53 16.38 -10.36
N VAL A 389 -10.02 15.32 -10.97
CA VAL A 389 -9.30 14.20 -10.34
C VAL A 389 -8.00 13.93 -11.10
N ARG A 390 -7.01 13.32 -10.45
CA ARG A 390 -5.83 12.80 -11.16
C ARG A 390 -6.24 11.60 -12.02
N HIS A 391 -6.00 11.68 -13.32
CA HIS A 391 -5.89 10.51 -14.21
C HIS A 391 -4.50 10.48 -14.82
N SER A 392 -3.87 9.32 -14.98
CA SER A 392 -2.63 9.22 -15.75
C SER A 392 -2.60 8.05 -16.74
N PHE A 393 -1.89 8.27 -17.85
CA PHE A 393 -1.90 7.39 -19.02
C PHE A 393 -0.66 7.61 -19.90
N THR A 394 -0.33 6.62 -20.74
CA THR A 394 0.76 6.74 -21.72
C THR A 394 0.29 7.56 -22.93
N ALA A 395 1.03 8.61 -23.25
CA ALA A 395 0.66 9.58 -24.28
C ALA A 395 1.17 9.17 -25.67
N ALA A 396 0.34 8.42 -26.41
CA ALA A 396 0.65 7.97 -27.77
C ALA A 396 -0.58 7.91 -28.69
N GLY A 397 -0.53 8.61 -29.83
CA GLY A 397 -1.51 8.52 -30.91
C GLY A 397 -2.02 9.89 -31.41
N PRO A 398 -2.57 9.96 -32.63
CA PRO A 398 -3.00 11.22 -33.25
C PRO A 398 -4.09 11.99 -32.49
N VAL A 399 -4.95 11.34 -31.70
CA VAL A 399 -5.94 12.00 -30.83
C VAL A 399 -5.26 12.63 -29.63
N VAL A 400 -4.24 11.98 -29.06
CA VAL A 400 -3.46 12.53 -27.95
C VAL A 400 -2.61 13.73 -28.42
N GLU A 401 -2.01 13.65 -29.61
CA GLU A 401 -1.35 14.81 -30.23
C GLU A 401 -2.33 15.95 -30.55
N GLN A 402 -3.51 15.63 -31.08
CA GLN A 402 -4.54 16.64 -31.33
C GLN A 402 -5.03 17.29 -30.02
N TRP A 403 -5.12 16.53 -28.93
CA TRP A 403 -5.40 17.08 -27.59
C TRP A 403 -4.26 17.97 -27.09
N ARG A 404 -3.00 17.52 -27.16
CA ARG A 404 -1.79 18.30 -26.82
C ARG A 404 -1.79 19.66 -27.55
N HIS A 405 -2.15 19.69 -28.83
CA HIS A 405 -2.25 20.93 -29.62
C HIS A 405 -3.39 21.90 -29.17
N THR A 406 -4.31 21.48 -28.29
CA THR A 406 -5.30 22.37 -27.66
C THR A 406 -4.87 22.90 -26.28
N LEU A 407 -3.71 22.48 -25.77
CA LEU A 407 -3.19 22.88 -24.46
C LEU A 407 -2.33 24.14 -24.55
N THR A 408 -2.39 24.98 -23.53
CA THR A 408 -1.57 26.20 -23.38
C THR A 408 -0.50 25.96 -22.32
N GLU A 409 0.77 26.03 -22.71
CA GLU A 409 1.91 25.78 -21.81
C GLU A 409 2.00 26.87 -20.73
N LEU A 410 2.31 26.47 -19.49
CA LEU A 410 2.48 27.42 -18.40
C LEU A 410 3.78 28.21 -18.56
N THR A 411 3.73 29.51 -18.27
CA THR A 411 4.96 30.30 -18.17
C THR A 411 5.81 29.84 -16.97
N PRO A 412 7.14 30.04 -16.98
CA PRO A 412 8.00 29.66 -15.87
C PRO A 412 7.60 30.31 -14.53
N GLU A 413 7.04 31.52 -14.57
CA GLU A 413 6.54 32.23 -13.38
C GLU A 413 5.28 31.56 -12.81
N GLU A 414 4.34 31.16 -13.66
CA GLU A 414 3.15 30.42 -13.24
C GLU A 414 3.48 29.01 -12.73
N LEU A 415 4.42 28.32 -13.38
CA LEU A 415 4.89 27.02 -12.92
C LEU A 415 5.60 27.12 -11.56
N ALA A 416 6.41 28.15 -11.35
CA ALA A 416 7.05 28.43 -10.06
C ALA A 416 6.04 28.78 -8.95
N ALA A 417 4.95 29.48 -9.27
CA ALA A 417 3.86 29.76 -8.35
C ALA A 417 2.94 28.54 -8.08
N LEU A 418 2.89 27.58 -9.01
CA LEU A 418 2.10 26.35 -8.91
C LEU A 418 2.82 25.23 -8.15
N ARG A 419 4.15 25.10 -8.33
CA ARG A 419 4.96 24.13 -7.57
C ARG A 419 4.86 24.43 -6.07
N GLY A 420 4.64 23.39 -5.27
CA GLY A 420 4.40 23.51 -3.83
C GLY A 420 2.94 23.74 -3.40
N THR A 421 1.98 23.89 -4.33
CA THR A 421 0.54 23.94 -4.00
C THR A 421 -0.09 22.54 -3.87
N ARG A 422 -1.21 22.41 -3.13
CA ARG A 422 -1.98 21.16 -3.06
C ARG A 422 -2.57 20.73 -4.39
N ARG A 423 -3.02 21.68 -5.21
CA ARG A 423 -3.50 21.43 -6.58
C ARG A 423 -2.44 20.72 -7.42
N PHE A 424 -1.18 21.12 -7.30
CA PHE A 424 -0.08 20.49 -8.03
C PHE A 424 0.35 19.14 -7.42
N ALA A 425 0.45 19.04 -6.09
CA ALA A 425 0.81 17.80 -5.41
C ALA A 425 -0.15 16.64 -5.77
N ARG A 426 -1.45 16.92 -5.90
CA ARG A 426 -2.48 15.97 -6.37
C ARG A 426 -2.26 15.41 -7.78
N LEU A 427 -1.46 16.05 -8.63
CA LEU A 427 -1.14 15.56 -9.98
C LEU A 427 0.10 14.67 -9.99
N LEU A 428 1.02 14.91 -9.06
CA LEU A 428 2.25 14.14 -8.90
C LEU A 428 2.00 12.77 -8.26
N THR A 429 1.03 12.67 -7.34
CA THR A 429 0.70 11.42 -6.62
C THR A 429 -0.80 11.19 -6.48
N ILE A 430 -1.20 9.91 -6.40
CA ILE A 430 -2.58 9.47 -6.11
C ILE A 430 -2.91 9.69 -4.62
N ASP A 431 -1.91 9.62 -3.74
CA ASP A 431 -2.02 10.00 -2.33
C ASP A 431 -1.02 11.13 -1.99
N PRO A 432 -1.48 12.38 -1.82
CA PRO A 432 -0.66 13.51 -1.38
C PRO A 432 -0.57 13.66 0.15
N SER A 433 -0.85 12.61 0.93
CA SER A 433 -0.69 12.63 2.38
C SER A 433 0.79 12.78 2.80
N PRO A 434 1.08 13.45 3.94
CA PRO A 434 2.45 13.55 4.45
C PRO A 434 3.11 12.18 4.67
N ARG A 435 2.32 11.16 5.05
CA ARG A 435 2.80 9.78 5.26
C ARG A 435 3.39 9.15 3.99
N THR A 436 2.77 9.39 2.84
CA THR A 436 3.24 8.86 1.55
C THR A 436 4.41 9.67 0.98
N GLU A 437 4.54 10.95 1.37
CA GLU A 437 5.76 11.73 1.11
C GLU A 437 6.94 11.26 1.98
N GLU A 438 6.77 11.20 3.30
CA GLU A 438 7.85 10.89 4.26
C GLU A 438 8.40 9.47 4.10
N ALA A 439 7.56 8.50 3.73
CA ALA A 439 7.96 7.11 3.61
C ALA A 439 8.72 6.78 2.30
N PHE A 440 8.55 7.58 1.23
CA PHE A 440 8.99 7.18 -0.12
C PHE A 440 9.55 8.29 -1.01
N GLY A 441 9.38 9.57 -0.67
CA GLY A 441 9.87 10.69 -1.49
C GLY A 441 9.18 10.87 -2.85
N TYR A 442 8.04 10.22 -3.08
CA TYR A 442 7.39 10.17 -4.40
C TYR A 442 7.06 11.55 -4.97
N ILE A 443 6.67 12.52 -4.13
CA ILE A 443 6.33 13.88 -4.59
C ILE A 443 7.56 14.58 -5.18
N GLN A 444 8.74 14.48 -4.55
CA GLN A 444 9.95 15.14 -5.08
C GLN A 444 10.54 14.37 -6.27
N GLN A 445 10.44 13.04 -6.29
CA GLN A 445 10.82 12.25 -7.46
C GLN A 445 9.96 12.62 -8.69
N ALA A 446 8.64 12.69 -8.51
CA ALA A 446 7.72 13.08 -9.58
C ALA A 446 7.94 14.54 -10.02
N ASP A 447 8.11 15.50 -9.10
CA ASP A 447 8.39 16.92 -9.41
C ASP A 447 9.72 17.11 -10.19
N ALA A 448 10.69 16.22 -9.98
CA ALA A 448 11.95 16.17 -10.71
C ALA A 448 11.84 15.45 -12.09
N GLN A 449 10.78 14.66 -12.31
CA GLN A 449 10.47 14.02 -13.59
C GLN A 449 9.52 14.85 -14.47
N VAL A 450 8.93 15.95 -13.97
CA VAL A 450 8.06 16.84 -14.76
C VAL A 450 8.85 17.53 -15.88
N SER A 451 8.54 17.17 -17.12
CA SER A 451 9.16 17.73 -18.33
C SER A 451 8.42 18.96 -18.86
N ALA A 452 7.08 18.97 -18.77
CA ALA A 452 6.24 20.10 -19.18
C ALA A 452 4.90 20.13 -18.41
N VAL A 453 4.29 21.32 -18.33
CA VAL A 453 2.97 21.52 -17.71
C VAL A 453 2.15 22.54 -18.50
N TRP A 454 0.88 22.23 -18.75
CA TRP A 454 -0.07 23.07 -19.48
C TRP A 454 -1.36 23.29 -18.69
N ARG A 455 -2.20 24.22 -19.18
CA ARG A 455 -3.64 24.24 -18.94
C ARG A 455 -4.41 23.90 -20.22
N ASP A 456 -5.55 23.25 -20.09
CA ASP A 456 -6.52 23.15 -21.17
C ASP A 456 -7.48 24.35 -21.21
N HIS A 457 -8.40 24.35 -22.18
CA HIS A 457 -9.40 25.42 -22.37
C HIS A 457 -10.36 25.64 -21.19
N ALA A 458 -10.48 24.67 -20.28
CA ALA A 458 -11.28 24.75 -19.05
C ALA A 458 -10.42 25.15 -17.83
N GLY A 459 -9.15 25.50 -18.04
CA GLY A 459 -8.22 25.86 -16.97
C GLY A 459 -7.72 24.67 -16.14
N ARG A 460 -7.95 23.44 -16.60
CA ARG A 460 -7.52 22.19 -15.95
C ARG A 460 -6.04 21.93 -16.27
N LEU A 461 -5.27 21.52 -15.28
CA LEU A 461 -3.83 21.29 -15.40
C LEU A 461 -3.51 19.95 -16.06
N VAL A 462 -2.48 19.93 -16.89
CA VAL A 462 -1.91 18.73 -17.52
C VAL A 462 -0.41 18.73 -17.26
N VAL A 463 0.14 17.62 -16.76
CA VAL A 463 1.55 17.41 -16.43
C VAL A 463 2.09 16.26 -17.27
N GLU A 464 3.21 16.48 -17.93
CA GLU A 464 3.96 15.42 -18.63
C GLU A 464 5.24 15.08 -17.87
N PHE A 465 5.57 13.78 -17.85
CA PHE A 465 6.76 13.26 -17.20
C PHE A 465 7.73 12.67 -18.23
N ASP A 466 9.02 12.94 -18.02
CA ASP A 466 10.09 12.19 -18.68
C ASP A 466 9.92 10.69 -18.40
N SER A 467 10.02 9.85 -19.43
CA SER A 467 9.77 8.42 -19.30
C SER A 467 10.84 7.74 -18.43
N ASP A 468 10.45 7.32 -17.22
CA ASP A 468 11.29 6.47 -16.36
C ASP A 468 11.59 5.13 -17.07
N TYR A 469 12.67 4.47 -16.65
CA TYR A 469 13.34 3.33 -17.30
C TYR A 469 12.50 2.04 -17.46
N ARG A 470 11.19 2.11 -17.19
CA ARG A 470 10.22 1.00 -17.17
C ARG A 470 8.97 1.26 -18.01
N SER A 471 8.67 2.49 -18.43
CA SER A 471 7.54 2.79 -19.32
C SER A 471 7.98 2.81 -20.79
N HIS A 472 7.15 2.28 -21.68
CA HIS A 472 7.42 2.25 -23.13
C HIS A 472 6.91 3.51 -23.87
N GLY A 473 6.89 4.64 -23.17
CA GLY A 473 6.44 5.92 -23.69
C GLY A 473 6.25 6.93 -22.56
N THR A 474 6.06 8.19 -22.94
CA THR A 474 5.76 9.32 -22.06
C THR A 474 4.50 9.07 -21.21
N GLU A 475 4.54 9.40 -19.92
CA GLU A 475 3.33 9.46 -19.07
C GLU A 475 2.82 10.90 -18.99
N ILE A 476 1.49 11.08 -19.10
CA ILE A 476 0.79 12.31 -18.74
C ILE A 476 -0.09 12.02 -17.52
N ALA A 477 -0.07 12.91 -16.53
CA ALA A 477 -1.13 13.02 -15.52
C ALA A 477 -1.89 14.33 -15.69
N ALA A 478 -3.21 14.31 -15.57
CA ALA A 478 -4.03 15.49 -15.77
C ALA A 478 -5.19 15.59 -14.78
N GLU A 479 -5.63 16.84 -14.55
CA GLU A 479 -6.87 17.19 -13.87
C GLU A 479 -8.06 16.81 -14.77
N TRP A 480 -8.47 15.56 -14.68
CA TRP A 480 -9.48 14.99 -15.54
C TRP A 480 -10.89 15.40 -15.08
N PRO A 481 -11.82 15.74 -15.99
CA PRO A 481 -13.20 16.02 -15.61
C PRO A 481 -13.89 14.78 -15.06
N ILE A 482 -14.73 14.98 -14.03
CA ILE A 482 -15.72 13.99 -13.57
C ILE A 482 -17.15 14.52 -13.72
N GLY A 483 -17.37 15.64 -14.41
CA GLY A 483 -18.69 16.18 -14.70
C GLY A 483 -19.42 15.40 -15.81
N LEU A 484 -20.74 15.58 -15.92
CA LEU A 484 -21.44 15.28 -17.19
C LEU A 484 -20.83 16.11 -18.34
N PRO A 485 -20.85 15.61 -19.58
CA PRO A 485 -20.32 16.35 -20.72
C PRO A 485 -21.15 17.60 -21.02
N ASP A 486 -20.48 18.74 -21.18
CA ASP A 486 -21.07 20.00 -21.62
C ASP A 486 -20.64 20.32 -23.06
N GLY A 487 -21.53 20.92 -23.85
CA GLY A 487 -21.27 21.36 -25.23
C GLY A 487 -20.97 20.27 -26.26
N TRP A 488 -21.21 18.98 -25.98
CA TRP A 488 -21.19 17.93 -27.01
C TRP A 488 -22.41 18.05 -27.93
N THR A 489 -22.25 17.68 -29.20
CA THR A 489 -23.22 17.91 -30.27
C THR A 489 -23.41 16.67 -31.15
N ASP A 490 -24.35 16.72 -32.10
CA ASP A 490 -24.52 15.65 -33.10
C ASP A 490 -23.28 15.42 -33.99
N ALA A 491 -22.39 16.41 -34.07
CA ALA A 491 -21.12 16.32 -34.80
C ALA A 491 -19.96 15.78 -33.94
N THR A 492 -20.17 15.55 -32.64
CA THR A 492 -19.13 15.05 -31.74
C THR A 492 -18.82 13.57 -32.01
N VAL A 493 -17.53 13.22 -32.02
CA VAL A 493 -17.06 11.84 -32.18
C VAL A 493 -16.23 11.43 -30.97
N ILE A 494 -16.61 10.34 -30.32
CA ILE A 494 -15.80 9.70 -29.28
C ILE A 494 -14.64 8.95 -29.95
N ALA A 495 -13.41 9.22 -29.50
CA ALA A 495 -12.19 8.72 -30.10
C ALA A 495 -11.18 8.22 -29.04
N ALA A 496 -10.52 7.10 -29.35
CA ALA A 496 -9.36 6.58 -28.61
C ALA A 496 -8.39 5.92 -29.59
N ASP A 497 -7.11 5.83 -29.25
CA ASP A 497 -6.06 5.38 -30.17
C ASP A 497 -5.48 4.00 -29.82
N PRO A 498 -4.88 3.28 -30.81
CA PRO A 498 -4.43 1.89 -30.68
C PRO A 498 -3.66 1.50 -29.41
N GLN A 499 -2.81 2.41 -28.90
CA GLN A 499 -1.96 2.17 -27.73
C GLN A 499 -2.47 2.92 -26.49
N ALA A 500 -3.36 3.89 -26.66
CA ALA A 500 -4.02 4.64 -25.59
C ALA A 500 -5.22 3.85 -25.04
N SER A 501 -5.02 2.58 -24.66
CA SER A 501 -6.05 1.71 -24.07
C SER A 501 -6.56 2.18 -22.70
N THR A 502 -6.01 3.31 -22.21
CA THR A 502 -6.29 3.94 -20.92
C THR A 502 -6.79 5.39 -21.04
N SER A 503 -7.00 5.93 -22.26
CA SER A 503 -7.57 7.28 -22.42
C SER A 503 -8.44 7.43 -23.69
N ALA A 504 -9.44 8.29 -23.59
CA ALA A 504 -10.42 8.55 -24.64
C ALA A 504 -10.90 10.00 -24.58
N PHE A 505 -11.28 10.54 -25.72
CA PHE A 505 -11.59 11.95 -25.91
C PHE A 505 -12.85 12.12 -26.78
N ALA A 506 -13.57 13.22 -26.58
CA ALA A 506 -14.64 13.66 -27.46
C ALA A 506 -14.11 14.77 -28.38
N LEU A 507 -14.15 14.51 -29.68
CA LEU A 507 -13.75 15.45 -30.74
C LEU A 507 -15.01 16.20 -31.20
N THR A 508 -15.11 17.48 -30.85
CA THR A 508 -16.27 18.34 -31.18
C THR A 508 -15.85 19.43 -32.16
N PRO A 509 -16.30 19.40 -33.43
CA PRO A 509 -16.05 20.48 -34.39
C PRO A 509 -16.68 21.80 -33.94
N MET A 510 -15.92 22.89 -34.03
CA MET A 510 -16.32 24.23 -33.58
C MET A 510 -16.68 25.14 -34.78
N PRO A 511 -17.52 26.19 -34.60
CA PRO A 511 -17.99 27.04 -35.71
C PRO A 511 -16.91 27.87 -36.41
N ASP A 512 -15.74 28.01 -35.80
CA ASP A 512 -14.54 28.67 -36.34
C ASP A 512 -13.67 27.75 -37.22
N GLY A 513 -14.01 26.47 -37.33
CA GLY A 513 -13.27 25.45 -38.05
C GLY A 513 -12.23 24.69 -37.21
N ASN A 514 -12.07 25.04 -35.93
CA ASN A 514 -11.24 24.28 -35.00
C ASN A 514 -11.98 23.03 -34.49
N VAL A 515 -11.29 22.18 -33.73
CA VAL A 515 -11.89 21.03 -33.04
C VAL A 515 -11.57 21.15 -31.55
N ARG A 516 -12.61 21.23 -30.72
CA ARG A 516 -12.46 21.10 -29.26
C ARG A 516 -12.22 19.63 -28.94
N VAL A 517 -11.18 19.35 -28.17
CA VAL A 517 -10.82 17.99 -27.75
C VAL A 517 -11.03 17.89 -26.24
N ASP A 518 -12.14 17.27 -25.86
CA ASP A 518 -12.47 17.09 -24.44
C ASP A 518 -11.96 15.72 -23.97
N PRO A 519 -11.21 15.61 -22.86
CA PRO A 519 -11.05 14.33 -22.17
C PRO A 519 -12.44 13.76 -21.80
N LEU A 520 -12.72 12.50 -22.17
CA LEU A 520 -13.97 11.84 -21.82
C LEU A 520 -14.09 11.76 -20.29
N PRO A 521 -15.17 12.25 -19.64
CA PRO A 521 -15.26 12.27 -18.18
C PRO A 521 -14.89 10.95 -17.51
N ASN A 522 -14.11 11.00 -16.43
CA ASN A 522 -13.54 9.84 -15.77
C ASN A 522 -14.30 9.48 -14.47
N PRO A 523 -15.13 8.44 -14.50
CA PRO A 523 -15.23 7.23 -12.98
C PRO A 523 -14.00 6.81 -12.15
N GLY A 524 -13.01 7.67 -11.97
CA GLY A 524 -11.91 7.51 -10.99
C GLY A 524 -10.94 8.69 -10.89
N ASP A 525 -10.04 8.75 -9.90
CA ASP A 525 -9.61 7.62 -9.06
C ASP A 525 -9.90 7.71 -7.55
N GLU A 526 -10.32 8.87 -6.99
CA GLU A 526 -10.50 9.04 -5.53
C GLU A 526 -11.44 7.94 -4.95
N PRO A 527 -10.98 7.10 -4.00
CA PRO A 527 -11.56 5.76 -3.78
C PRO A 527 -12.99 5.72 -3.22
N GLY A 528 -13.53 6.86 -2.77
CA GLY A 528 -14.94 6.99 -2.35
C GLY A 528 -15.88 7.65 -3.37
N TYR A 529 -15.39 8.55 -4.23
CA TYR A 529 -16.22 9.67 -4.71
C TYR A 529 -16.12 9.90 -6.23
N THR A 530 -16.14 8.82 -7.01
CA THR A 530 -16.11 8.88 -8.49
C THR A 530 -17.18 7.97 -9.13
N TRP A 531 -18.13 8.55 -9.85
CA TRP A 531 -19.24 7.84 -10.55
C TRP A 531 -18.92 7.45 -12.00
N GLY A 532 -17.81 7.98 -12.50
CA GLY A 532 -17.26 7.84 -13.89
C GLY A 532 -14.98 6.25 -15.03
N TYR A 533 -14.19 6.55 -16.12
CA TYR A 533 -13.34 5.71 -16.96
C TYR A 533 -11.88 5.77 -16.50
N ARG A 534 -11.56 4.93 -15.51
CA ARG A 534 -10.23 4.68 -14.90
C ARG A 534 -9.15 4.15 -15.86
N GLY A 535 -9.20 4.53 -17.14
CA GLY A 535 -8.40 3.90 -18.20
C GLY A 535 -8.59 2.39 -18.28
N GLY A 536 -9.76 1.89 -17.87
CA GLY A 536 -10.01 0.46 -17.72
C GLY A 536 -10.24 -0.27 -19.04
N GLY A 537 -10.39 -1.59 -18.95
CA GLY A 537 -10.87 -2.40 -20.07
C GLY A 537 -12.32 -2.04 -20.50
N PRO A 538 -12.82 -2.68 -21.58
CA PRO A 538 -14.10 -2.37 -22.22
C PRO A 538 -15.29 -2.05 -21.29
N THR A 539 -15.44 -2.78 -20.17
CA THR A 539 -16.58 -2.62 -19.25
C THR A 539 -16.67 -1.22 -18.64
N THR A 540 -15.54 -0.66 -18.21
CA THR A 540 -15.52 0.68 -17.60
C THR A 540 -15.81 1.76 -18.64
N PHE A 541 -15.34 1.56 -19.88
CA PHE A 541 -15.60 2.47 -21.00
C PHE A 541 -17.08 2.47 -21.42
N TYR A 542 -17.68 1.29 -21.52
CA TYR A 542 -19.11 1.11 -21.77
C TYR A 542 -19.97 1.82 -20.70
N GLN A 543 -19.68 1.60 -19.41
CA GLN A 543 -20.40 2.24 -18.31
C GLN A 543 -20.26 3.77 -18.33
N ALA A 544 -19.07 4.31 -18.63
CA ALA A 544 -18.86 5.75 -18.78
C ALA A 544 -19.73 6.34 -19.89
N LEU A 545 -19.71 5.72 -21.07
CA LEU A 545 -20.48 6.20 -22.23
C LEU A 545 -22.00 6.14 -22.00
N VAL A 546 -22.52 5.06 -21.40
CA VAL A 546 -23.96 4.98 -21.10
C VAL A 546 -24.37 6.04 -20.07
N ARG A 547 -23.59 6.25 -18.99
CA ARG A 547 -23.94 7.25 -17.97
C ARG A 547 -23.88 8.68 -18.51
N CYS A 548 -22.87 9.01 -19.34
CA CYS A 548 -22.81 10.29 -20.05
C CYS A 548 -23.98 10.49 -21.02
N ALA A 549 -24.36 9.44 -21.76
CA ALA A 549 -25.41 9.51 -22.78
C ALA A 549 -26.83 9.64 -22.20
N LEU A 550 -27.03 9.19 -20.96
CA LEU A 550 -28.31 9.22 -20.24
C LEU A 550 -28.39 10.32 -19.16
N GLY A 551 -27.38 11.18 -19.01
CA GLY A 551 -27.36 12.23 -18.00
C GLY A 551 -27.29 11.72 -16.55
N MET A 552 -26.75 10.52 -16.32
CA MET A 552 -26.84 9.82 -15.03
C MET A 552 -25.62 10.07 -14.12
N TRP A 553 -25.75 11.02 -13.18
CA TRP A 553 -24.70 11.33 -12.19
C TRP A 553 -24.40 10.23 -11.16
N ALA A 554 -25.39 9.41 -10.76
CA ALA A 554 -25.26 8.51 -9.60
C ALA A 554 -25.42 7.03 -9.96
N SER A 555 -24.58 6.19 -9.35
CA SER A 555 -24.60 4.72 -9.49
C SER A 555 -25.64 4.00 -8.61
N ARG A 556 -26.54 4.73 -7.92
CA ARG A 556 -27.41 4.15 -6.88
C ARG A 556 -28.36 3.06 -7.40
N ASP A 557 -28.78 3.17 -8.65
CA ASP A 557 -29.36 2.06 -9.39
C ASP A 557 -28.37 1.64 -10.48
N ASP A 558 -27.38 0.82 -10.12
CA ASP A 558 -26.45 0.24 -11.09
C ASP A 558 -27.12 -0.92 -11.84
N TRP A 559 -28.19 -0.57 -12.56
CA TRP A 559 -28.93 -1.45 -13.45
C TRP A 559 -28.01 -2.09 -14.49
N LEU A 560 -26.92 -1.41 -14.87
CA LEU A 560 -25.84 -1.94 -15.70
C LEU A 560 -25.19 -3.18 -15.08
N ALA A 561 -24.88 -3.16 -13.78
CA ALA A 561 -24.38 -4.33 -13.06
C ALA A 561 -25.47 -5.39 -12.82
N ARG A 562 -26.72 -5.00 -12.52
CA ARG A 562 -27.86 -5.94 -12.36
C ARG A 562 -28.20 -6.68 -13.66
N MET A 563 -28.02 -6.03 -14.81
CA MET A 563 -28.31 -6.57 -16.15
C MET A 563 -27.14 -7.38 -16.74
N TRP A 564 -25.94 -7.27 -16.19
CA TRP A 564 -24.76 -8.02 -16.67
C TRP A 564 -24.95 -9.55 -16.60
N PRO A 565 -25.40 -10.15 -15.47
CA PRO A 565 -25.72 -11.59 -15.41
C PRO A 565 -26.91 -12.00 -16.26
N ILE A 566 -27.78 -11.05 -16.62
CA ILE A 566 -28.98 -11.25 -17.45
C ILE A 566 -28.64 -11.09 -18.96
N GLY A 567 -27.35 -10.97 -19.30
CA GLY A 567 -26.86 -11.03 -20.66
C GLY A 567 -26.98 -9.73 -21.46
N LEU A 568 -26.95 -8.57 -20.79
CA LEU A 568 -26.86 -7.25 -21.47
C LEU A 568 -25.75 -7.21 -22.52
N ALA A 569 -24.59 -7.77 -22.21
CA ALA A 569 -23.45 -7.92 -23.12
C ALA A 569 -23.79 -8.65 -24.44
N ASN A 570 -24.76 -9.57 -24.45
CA ASN A 570 -25.16 -10.27 -25.67
C ASN A 570 -26.14 -9.46 -26.54
N ARG A 571 -26.67 -8.34 -26.02
CA ARG A 571 -27.72 -7.53 -26.65
C ARG A 571 -27.24 -6.13 -27.02
N SER A 572 -26.58 -5.42 -26.10
CA SER A 572 -26.10 -4.06 -26.30
C SER A 572 -25.16 -3.96 -27.51
N GLU A 573 -25.55 -3.17 -28.52
CA GLU A 573 -24.72 -2.89 -29.69
C GLU A 573 -23.52 -2.01 -29.33
N LEU A 574 -23.69 -1.09 -28.36
CA LEU A 574 -22.58 -0.30 -27.82
C LEU A 574 -21.54 -1.20 -27.13
N TRP A 575 -21.97 -2.16 -26.31
CA TRP A 575 -21.06 -3.14 -25.72
C TRP A 575 -20.34 -3.97 -26.79
N LYS A 576 -21.06 -4.49 -27.78
CA LYS A 576 -20.45 -5.28 -28.87
C LYS A 576 -19.40 -4.45 -29.59
N PHE A 577 -19.73 -3.23 -30.02
CA PHE A 577 -18.81 -2.34 -30.71
C PHE A 577 -17.50 -2.10 -29.92
N ILE A 578 -17.62 -1.85 -28.61
CA ILE A 578 -16.45 -1.62 -27.73
C ILE A 578 -15.65 -2.92 -27.50
N SER A 579 -16.31 -4.04 -27.25
CA SER A 579 -15.68 -5.31 -26.85
C SER A 579 -15.17 -6.17 -28.01
N THR A 580 -15.69 -5.97 -29.23
CA THR A 580 -15.18 -6.62 -30.45
C THR A 580 -14.27 -5.70 -31.28
N ALA A 581 -14.01 -4.47 -30.84
CA ALA A 581 -12.96 -3.64 -31.41
C ALA A 581 -11.61 -4.38 -31.30
N PRO A 582 -10.87 -4.58 -32.40
CA PRO A 582 -9.58 -5.28 -32.33
C PRO A 582 -8.61 -4.57 -31.39
N GLN A 583 -7.88 -5.33 -30.57
CA GLN A 583 -6.79 -4.78 -29.76
C GLN A 583 -5.77 -4.10 -30.69
N GLY A 584 -5.53 -2.80 -30.49
CA GLY A 584 -4.69 -1.99 -31.39
C GLY A 584 -5.43 -1.36 -32.58
N ALA A 585 -6.77 -1.36 -32.63
CA ALA A 585 -7.53 -0.54 -33.57
C ALA A 585 -7.88 0.84 -32.98
N PRO A 586 -7.90 1.93 -33.78
CA PRO A 586 -8.43 3.22 -33.34
C PRO A 586 -9.95 3.14 -33.16
N LEU A 587 -10.45 3.54 -31.99
CA LEU A 587 -11.88 3.72 -31.76
C LEU A 587 -12.33 5.05 -32.37
N ARG A 588 -13.38 5.06 -33.18
CA ARG A 588 -14.10 6.28 -33.62
C ARG A 588 -15.60 5.97 -33.62
N LEU A 589 -16.37 6.69 -32.81
CA LEU A 589 -17.80 6.41 -32.57
C LEU A 589 -18.61 7.72 -32.47
N PRO A 590 -19.54 8.01 -33.40
CA PRO A 590 -20.36 9.23 -33.36
C PRO A 590 -21.24 9.32 -32.11
N TRP A 591 -21.34 10.51 -31.52
CA TRP A 591 -22.08 10.71 -30.26
C TRP A 591 -23.57 10.37 -30.33
N PRO A 592 -24.34 10.73 -31.39
CA PRO A 592 -25.73 10.29 -31.54
C PRO A 592 -25.91 8.77 -31.57
N GLN A 593 -24.90 8.02 -32.04
CA GLN A 593 -24.92 6.56 -32.07
C GLN A 593 -24.72 5.98 -30.66
N VAL A 594 -23.88 6.60 -29.83
CA VAL A 594 -23.78 6.27 -28.39
C VAL A 594 -25.11 6.51 -27.69
N GLN A 595 -25.73 7.66 -27.92
CA GLN A 595 -27.02 8.03 -27.31
C GLN A 595 -28.13 7.06 -27.70
N ALA A 596 -28.29 6.75 -28.99
CA ALA A 596 -29.30 5.82 -29.48
C ALA A 596 -29.15 4.41 -28.88
N TRP A 597 -27.91 3.91 -28.75
CA TRP A 597 -27.66 2.60 -28.14
C TRP A 597 -27.84 2.60 -26.62
N ALA A 598 -27.40 3.65 -25.91
CA ALA A 598 -27.60 3.77 -24.46
C ALA A 598 -29.10 3.83 -24.09
N GLN A 599 -29.92 4.51 -24.88
CA GLN A 599 -31.38 4.55 -24.73
C GLN A 599 -32.02 3.18 -24.99
N GLN A 600 -31.53 2.41 -25.96
CA GLN A 600 -31.99 1.03 -26.22
C GLN A 600 -31.66 0.09 -25.04
N ASP A 601 -30.45 0.21 -24.46
CA ASP A 601 -30.05 -0.57 -23.30
C ASP A 601 -30.89 -0.23 -22.05
N GLN A 602 -31.17 1.06 -21.82
CA GLN A 602 -32.03 1.52 -20.72
C GLN A 602 -33.47 1.03 -20.88
N ALA A 603 -34.05 1.15 -22.08
CA ALA A 603 -35.39 0.67 -22.38
C ALA A 603 -35.49 -0.86 -22.19
N TYR A 604 -34.47 -1.62 -22.58
CA TYR A 604 -34.42 -3.05 -22.32
C TYR A 604 -34.37 -3.36 -20.82
N ALA A 605 -33.56 -2.63 -20.04
CA ALA A 605 -33.49 -2.80 -18.58
C ALA A 605 -34.85 -2.54 -17.89
N GLN A 606 -35.58 -1.51 -18.31
CA GLN A 606 -36.95 -1.21 -17.85
C GLN A 606 -37.96 -2.35 -18.14
N THR A 607 -37.72 -3.22 -19.14
CA THR A 607 -38.60 -4.37 -19.42
C THR A 607 -38.26 -5.66 -18.65
N VAL A 608 -37.09 -5.72 -17.99
CA VAL A 608 -36.55 -6.95 -17.39
C VAL A 608 -36.32 -6.82 -15.88
N LEU A 609 -36.07 -5.61 -15.38
CA LEU A 609 -36.03 -5.33 -13.95
C LEU A 609 -37.45 -5.06 -13.43
N PRO A 610 -37.87 -5.64 -12.28
CA PRO A 610 -39.23 -5.52 -11.79
C PRO A 610 -39.61 -4.10 -11.35
N ASP A 611 -40.89 -3.80 -11.45
CA ASP A 611 -41.48 -2.47 -11.67
C ASP A 611 -41.45 -1.48 -10.46
N ASN A 612 -40.76 -1.83 -9.37
CA ASN A 612 -40.70 -1.04 -8.13
C ASN A 612 -39.47 -0.11 -8.05
N ASP A 613 -38.38 -0.40 -8.77
CA ASP A 613 -37.09 0.28 -8.56
C ASP A 613 -36.82 1.44 -9.54
N LEU A 614 -37.70 1.68 -10.53
CA LEU A 614 -37.43 2.57 -11.67
C LEU A 614 -38.50 3.66 -11.90
N LYS A 615 -39.48 3.81 -11.00
CA LYS A 615 -40.66 4.68 -11.22
C LYS A 615 -40.76 5.92 -10.34
N ASP A 616 -39.95 6.03 -9.28
CA ASP A 616 -39.82 7.25 -8.46
C ASP A 616 -38.59 8.05 -8.90
N ARG A 617 -38.58 8.49 -10.17
CA ARG A 617 -37.54 9.34 -10.79
C ARG A 617 -38.15 10.29 -11.83
#